data_AF-A0A7C4G6V3-F1
#
_entry.id   AF-A0A7C4G6V3-F1
#
_cell.length_a   1.000
_cell.length_b   1.000
_cell.length_c   1.000
_cell.angle_alpha   90.00
_cell.angle_beta   90.00
_cell.angle_gamma   90.00
#
_symmetry.space_group_name_H-M   'P 1'
#
loop_
_entity.id
_entity.type
_entity.pdbx_description
1 polymer ?
#
loop_
_entity_poly.entity_id
_entity_poly.type
_entity_poly.pdbx_seq_one_letter_code
_entity_poly.pdbx_strand_id
1 'polypeptide(L)'
;MNGDQIALACPACAARLRVPAAAAGKRVRCPKCQTAVPVAAAPAASTAEPLDDALVALASGTALESADELRSRLEAQQARAAAAAKAAAAPAAAPAGRAPRGSGRGAGTPWLVCFFGALWPRGFAGRLSFGGLLLGGAFIVYGVHEHSIRGQAKHEPQRIDCETLLKQGPGDNAHIILTDHVLLPRYIYQESLGRWEGAWVPVISRQTLRDWTAIKLGKQPAEFDTIPLHERERVLGKLDTRDFVIQMIVSFPNADREAYMDQIYDSDELHGTVFVDDWLMGLDGKQQRLLRSTYPRTDFSKVWLLVEGRTPQSAGHANLSILGGAALVLGVLGVAGWRAMQQAAG
;
A
#
# COMPACT_ATOMS: atom_id res chain seq x y z
N MET A 1 35.48 3.32 -3.20
CA MET A 1 35.15 1.89 -3.12
C MET A 1 35.21 1.47 -1.66
N ASN A 2 34.08 1.53 -0.95
CA ASN A 2 34.00 1.05 0.43
C ASN A 2 33.70 -0.44 0.37
N GLY A 3 34.72 -1.28 0.52
CA GLY A 3 34.54 -2.73 0.53
C GLY A 3 33.63 -3.16 1.68
N ASP A 4 32.73 -4.11 1.40
CA ASP A 4 31.76 -4.62 2.38
C ASP A 4 32.46 -5.06 3.68
N GLN A 5 32.02 -4.50 4.81
CA GLN A 5 32.51 -4.83 6.15
C GLN A 5 31.47 -5.67 6.89
N ILE A 6 31.91 -6.75 7.54
CA ILE A 6 31.11 -7.61 8.40
C ILE A 6 31.34 -7.15 9.86
N ALA A 7 30.25 -6.91 10.60
CA ALA A 7 30.31 -6.59 12.02
C ALA A 7 30.19 -7.87 12.86
N LEU A 8 31.11 -8.08 13.81
CA LEU A 8 31.09 -9.24 14.72
C LEU A 8 31.53 -8.86 16.13
N ALA A 9 31.09 -9.62 17.14
CA ALA A 9 31.46 -9.39 18.54
C ALA A 9 32.58 -10.35 18.97
N CYS A 10 33.59 -9.85 19.69
CA CYS A 10 34.63 -10.69 20.27
C CYS A 10 34.06 -11.53 21.42
N PRO A 11 34.20 -12.87 21.44
CA PRO A 11 33.66 -13.72 22.50
C PRO A 11 34.37 -13.55 23.85
N ALA A 12 35.60 -13.01 23.88
CA ALA A 12 36.35 -12.83 25.12
C ALA A 12 36.07 -11.51 25.84
N CYS A 13 35.77 -10.42 25.12
CA CYS A 13 35.61 -9.09 25.71
C CYS A 13 34.39 -8.30 25.20
N ALA A 14 33.53 -8.92 24.40
CA ALA A 14 32.33 -8.33 23.79
C ALA A 14 32.55 -7.08 22.91
N ALA A 15 33.79 -6.75 22.55
CA ALA A 15 34.08 -5.63 21.66
C ALA A 15 33.52 -5.87 20.24
N ARG A 16 32.82 -4.87 19.69
CA ARG A 16 32.35 -4.88 18.29
C ARG A 16 33.52 -4.62 17.34
N LEU A 17 33.69 -5.51 16.36
CA LEU A 17 34.73 -5.54 15.36
C LEU A 17 34.12 -5.35 13.98
N ARG A 18 34.71 -4.51 13.14
CA ARG A 18 34.37 -4.40 11.72
C ARG A 18 35.52 -4.97 10.90
N VAL A 19 35.23 -5.96 10.08
CA VAL A 19 36.26 -6.72 9.36
C VAL A 19 35.85 -6.81 7.89
N PRO A 20 36.76 -6.62 6.93
CA PRO A 20 36.41 -6.72 5.51
C PRO A 20 35.88 -8.12 5.17
N ALA A 21 34.92 -8.20 4.23
CA ALA A 21 34.31 -9.46 3.79
C ALA A 21 35.34 -10.51 3.31
N ALA A 22 36.49 -10.07 2.79
CA ALA A 22 37.61 -10.94 2.40
C ALA A 22 38.27 -11.70 3.57
N ALA A 23 37.93 -11.36 4.82
CA ALA A 23 38.36 -12.07 6.02
C ALA A 23 37.40 -13.21 6.43
N ALA A 24 36.29 -13.41 5.71
CA ALA A 24 35.37 -14.52 5.96
C ALA A 24 36.12 -15.86 5.90
N GLY A 25 35.89 -16.73 6.90
CA GLY A 25 36.59 -18.01 7.05
C GLY A 25 38.00 -17.92 7.66
N LYS A 26 38.54 -16.73 7.95
CA LYS A 26 39.83 -16.54 8.62
C LYS A 26 39.66 -16.17 10.10
N ARG A 27 40.74 -16.30 10.88
CA ARG A 27 40.80 -15.84 12.28
C ARG A 27 41.42 -14.45 12.34
N VAL A 28 40.76 -13.51 13.02
CA VAL A 28 41.21 -12.12 13.16
C VAL A 28 41.45 -11.80 14.63
N ARG A 29 42.49 -11.04 14.97
CA ARG A 29 42.78 -10.68 16.37
C ARG A 29 41.93 -9.50 16.82
N CYS A 30 41.33 -9.60 18.00
CA CYS A 30 40.65 -8.47 18.62
C CYS A 30 41.67 -7.38 19.01
N PRO A 31 41.49 -6.09 18.65
CA PRO A 31 42.38 -5.01 19.04
C PRO A 31 42.33 -4.69 20.54
N LYS A 32 41.28 -5.12 21.28
CA LYS A 32 41.18 -4.89 22.72
C LYS A 32 41.89 -5.95 23.57
N CYS A 33 41.63 -7.24 23.30
CA CYS A 33 42.14 -8.34 24.13
C CYS A 33 43.10 -9.29 23.39
N GLN A 34 43.40 -9.02 22.12
CA GLN A 34 44.26 -9.83 21.24
C GLN A 34 43.82 -11.28 21.00
N THR A 35 42.69 -11.73 21.57
CA THR A 35 42.11 -13.05 21.31
C THR A 35 41.75 -13.21 19.83
N ALA A 36 42.07 -14.38 19.26
CA ALA A 36 41.72 -14.72 17.88
C ALA A 36 40.21 -15.05 17.77
N VAL A 37 39.47 -14.24 17.01
CA VAL A 37 38.04 -14.39 16.76
C VAL A 37 37.83 -15.05 15.39
N PRO A 38 37.11 -16.18 15.31
CA PRO A 38 36.77 -16.79 14.04
C PRO A 38 35.71 -15.95 13.31
N VAL A 39 35.94 -15.61 12.03
CA VAL A 39 34.94 -14.97 11.16
C VAL A 39 34.21 -16.08 10.41
N ALA A 40 32.89 -16.17 10.55
CA ALA A 40 32.08 -17.17 9.85
C ALA A 40 32.35 -17.09 8.34
N ALA A 41 32.57 -18.23 7.69
CA ALA A 41 32.66 -18.29 6.24
C ALA A 41 31.31 -17.81 5.66
N ALA A 42 31.37 -16.93 4.67
CA ALA A 42 30.16 -16.57 3.93
C ALA A 42 29.52 -17.87 3.43
N PRO A 43 28.22 -18.10 3.64
CA PRO A 43 27.57 -19.30 3.15
C PRO A 43 27.88 -19.38 1.66
N ALA A 44 28.62 -20.43 1.28
CA ALA A 44 28.96 -20.65 -0.12
C ALA A 44 27.65 -20.62 -0.88
N ALA A 45 27.53 -19.72 -1.86
CA ALA A 45 26.36 -19.64 -2.70
C ALA A 45 26.11 -21.05 -3.25
N SER A 46 25.11 -21.73 -2.69
CA SER A 46 24.74 -23.08 -3.09
C SER A 46 24.35 -22.98 -4.55
N THR A 47 25.14 -23.61 -5.40
CA THR A 47 24.79 -23.87 -6.79
C THR A 47 23.40 -24.48 -6.79
N ALA A 48 22.41 -23.72 -7.23
CA ALA A 48 21.05 -24.20 -7.38
C ALA A 48 21.09 -25.33 -8.42
N GLU A 49 20.80 -26.55 -8.00
CA GLU A 49 20.45 -27.61 -8.92
C GLU A 49 19.17 -27.21 -9.67
N PRO A 50 19.09 -27.47 -10.99
CA PRO A 50 17.92 -27.14 -11.79
C PRO A 50 16.79 -28.10 -11.40
N LEU A 51 15.80 -27.55 -10.70
CA LEU A 51 14.55 -28.24 -10.38
C LEU A 51 13.58 -28.08 -11.57
N ASP A 52 14.00 -28.55 -12.74
CA ASP A 52 13.22 -28.52 -13.97
C ASP A 52 12.69 -29.93 -14.27
N ASP A 53 11.35 -30.07 -14.31
CA ASP A 53 10.56 -30.88 -15.26
C ASP A 53 9.22 -31.36 -14.65
N ALA A 54 9.14 -31.61 -13.33
CA ALA A 54 7.91 -32.13 -12.73
C ALA A 54 6.83 -31.06 -12.45
N LEU A 55 7.22 -29.79 -12.22
CA LEU A 55 6.26 -28.72 -11.93
C LEU A 55 5.64 -28.08 -13.19
N VAL A 56 6.26 -28.25 -14.37
CA VAL A 56 5.77 -27.69 -15.64
C VAL A 56 4.60 -28.51 -16.20
N ALA A 57 4.54 -29.81 -15.91
CA ALA A 57 3.45 -30.68 -16.35
C ALA A 57 2.12 -30.40 -15.60
N LEU A 58 2.17 -29.95 -14.35
CA LEU A 58 0.97 -29.60 -13.57
C LEU A 58 0.44 -28.18 -13.85
N ALA A 59 1.23 -27.32 -14.51
CA ALA A 59 0.81 -25.98 -14.92
C ALA A 59 0.09 -25.96 -16.29
N SER A 60 0.06 -27.08 -17.02
CA SER A 60 -0.44 -27.15 -18.40
C SER A 60 -1.89 -27.68 -18.52
N GLY A 61 -2.58 -27.90 -17.41
CA GLY A 61 -3.93 -28.45 -17.39
C GLY A 61 -5.00 -27.42 -17.05
N THR A 62 -5.76 -27.01 -18.07
CA THR A 62 -7.05 -26.26 -18.04
C THR A 62 -6.99 -24.72 -17.97
N ALA A 63 -7.12 -24.12 -19.16
CA ALA A 63 -7.86 -22.88 -19.46
C ALA A 63 -7.65 -21.66 -18.55
N LEU A 64 -6.40 -21.28 -18.30
CA LEU A 64 -6.10 -19.86 -18.06
C LEU A 64 -6.21 -19.15 -19.42
N GLU A 65 -7.29 -18.39 -19.63
CA GLU A 65 -7.36 -17.40 -20.69
C GLU A 65 -6.04 -16.63 -20.70
N SER A 66 -5.36 -16.59 -21.85
CA SER A 66 -4.03 -15.98 -21.95
C SER A 66 -4.08 -14.55 -21.42
N ALA A 67 -3.03 -14.11 -20.73
CA ALA A 67 -2.95 -12.76 -20.17
C ALA A 67 -3.24 -11.66 -21.22
N ASP A 68 -2.93 -11.93 -22.49
CA ASP A 68 -3.21 -11.04 -23.62
C ASP A 68 -4.70 -10.91 -23.94
N GLU A 69 -5.48 -11.98 -23.77
CA GLU A 69 -6.92 -11.95 -23.97
C GLU A 69 -7.62 -11.16 -22.85
N LEU A 70 -7.16 -11.33 -21.60
CA LEU A 70 -7.66 -10.56 -20.46
C LEU A 70 -7.36 -9.07 -20.63
N ARG A 71 -6.14 -8.73 -21.09
CA ARG A 71 -5.72 -7.35 -21.38
C ARG A 71 -6.59 -6.72 -22.48
N SER A 72 -6.85 -7.46 -23.55
CA SER A 72 -7.68 -6.99 -24.67
C SER A 72 -9.13 -6.71 -24.23
N ARG A 73 -9.70 -7.54 -23.35
CA ARG A 73 -11.04 -7.31 -22.79
C ARG A 73 -11.10 -6.09 -21.88
N LEU A 74 -10.06 -5.89 -21.06
CA LEU A 74 -9.98 -4.73 -20.17
C LEU A 74 -9.86 -3.42 -20.95
N GLU A 75 -9.03 -3.37 -21.99
CA GLU A 75 -8.89 -2.20 -22.87
C GLU A 75 -10.21 -1.89 -23.60
N ALA A 76 -10.92 -2.92 -24.09
CA ALA A 76 -12.24 -2.74 -24.70
C ALA A 76 -13.29 -2.22 -23.71
N GLN A 77 -13.26 -2.70 -22.46
CA GLN A 77 -14.17 -2.26 -21.40
C GLN A 77 -13.89 -0.81 -20.98
N GLN A 78 -12.61 -0.43 -20.86
CA GLN A 78 -12.20 0.95 -20.60
C GLN A 78 -12.62 1.91 -21.73
N ALA A 79 -12.46 1.50 -22.99
CA ALA A 79 -12.89 2.30 -24.13
C ALA A 79 -14.42 2.54 -24.14
N ARG A 80 -15.21 1.50 -23.81
CA ARG A 80 -16.68 1.64 -23.68
C ARG A 80 -17.07 2.58 -22.54
N ALA A 81 -16.42 2.48 -21.38
CA ALA A 81 -16.68 3.37 -20.24
C ALA A 81 -16.34 4.83 -20.56
N ALA A 82 -15.19 5.08 -21.22
CA ALA A 82 -14.79 6.42 -21.64
C ALA A 82 -15.77 7.03 -22.67
N ALA A 83 -16.27 6.23 -23.61
CA ALA A 83 -17.29 6.66 -24.57
C ALA A 83 -18.62 7.02 -23.88
N ALA A 84 -19.07 6.20 -22.92
CA ALA A 84 -20.27 6.47 -22.14
C ALA A 84 -20.16 7.74 -21.30
N ALA A 85 -19.02 7.97 -20.63
CA ALA A 85 -18.76 9.19 -19.88
C ALA A 85 -18.78 10.44 -20.78
N LYS A 86 -18.20 10.35 -21.98
CA LYS A 86 -18.21 11.45 -22.97
C LYS A 86 -19.63 11.75 -23.48
N ALA A 87 -20.46 10.72 -23.65
CA ALA A 87 -21.87 10.90 -24.04
C ALA A 87 -22.70 11.55 -22.91
N ALA A 88 -22.45 11.17 -21.65
CA ALA A 88 -23.13 11.76 -20.49
C ALA A 88 -22.71 13.22 -20.23
N ALA A 89 -21.49 13.60 -20.61
CA ALA A 89 -20.97 14.96 -20.46
C ALA A 89 -21.38 15.92 -21.59
N ALA A 90 -22.10 15.44 -22.62
CA ALA A 90 -22.61 16.32 -23.67
C ALA A 90 -23.74 17.20 -23.08
N PRO A 91 -23.59 18.53 -23.03
CA PRO A 91 -24.64 19.41 -22.55
C PRO A 91 -25.86 19.28 -23.48
N ALA A 92 -27.04 19.04 -22.89
CA ALA A 92 -28.30 19.03 -23.63
C ALA A 92 -28.41 20.33 -24.45
N ALA A 93 -28.33 20.18 -25.77
CA ALA A 93 -28.33 21.31 -26.69
C ALA A 93 -29.63 22.10 -26.53
N ALA A 94 -29.51 23.31 -25.98
CA ALA A 94 -30.60 24.27 -25.96
C ALA A 94 -31.00 24.64 -27.40
N PRO A 95 -32.30 24.84 -27.68
CA PRO A 95 -32.78 25.15 -29.03
C PRO A 95 -32.19 26.47 -29.53
N ALA A 96 -31.67 26.42 -30.76
CA ALA A 96 -30.89 27.47 -31.40
C ALA A 96 -31.69 28.77 -31.61
N GLY A 97 -31.40 29.78 -30.79
CA GLY A 97 -31.68 31.18 -31.08
C GLY A 97 -30.69 31.72 -32.11
N ARG A 98 -31.20 32.22 -33.23
CA ARG A 98 -30.44 32.81 -34.35
C ARG A 98 -29.69 34.06 -33.88
N ALA A 99 -28.36 34.05 -33.96
CA ALA A 99 -27.51 35.22 -33.76
C ALA A 99 -26.96 35.78 -35.09
N PRO A 100 -26.73 37.10 -35.19
CA PRO A 100 -26.40 37.78 -36.45
C PRO A 100 -24.93 37.65 -36.84
N ARG A 101 -24.70 37.65 -38.17
CA ARG A 101 -23.39 37.69 -38.82
C ARG A 101 -22.74 39.08 -38.65
N GLY A 102 -21.60 39.12 -37.97
CA GLY A 102 -20.69 40.27 -37.96
C GLY A 102 -19.27 39.81 -38.27
N SER A 103 -18.77 40.16 -39.46
CA SER A 103 -17.41 39.89 -39.92
C SER A 103 -16.47 41.01 -39.47
N GLY A 104 -15.50 40.70 -38.62
CA GLY A 104 -14.40 41.59 -38.27
C GLY A 104 -13.11 40.80 -38.11
N ARG A 105 -12.26 40.82 -39.14
CA ARG A 105 -10.88 40.32 -39.08
C ARG A 105 -10.06 41.32 -38.26
N GLY A 106 -9.58 40.91 -37.10
CA GLY A 106 -8.65 41.66 -36.27
C GLY A 106 -7.67 40.70 -35.61
N ALA A 107 -6.37 40.96 -35.82
CA ALA A 107 -5.23 40.19 -35.39
C ALA A 107 -5.27 39.77 -33.89
N GLY A 108 -5.45 38.48 -33.64
CA GLY A 108 -4.33 37.63 -33.21
C GLY A 108 -3.58 37.98 -31.93
N THR A 109 -4.29 38.19 -30.82
CA THR A 109 -3.69 37.97 -29.49
C THR A 109 -4.36 36.73 -28.88
N PRO A 110 -3.63 35.63 -28.62
CA PRO A 110 -4.22 34.40 -28.14
C PRO A 110 -4.77 34.63 -26.72
N TRP A 111 -6.09 34.66 -26.57
CA TRP A 111 -6.80 34.91 -25.31
C TRP A 111 -6.34 33.99 -24.16
N LEU A 112 -5.79 32.82 -24.50
CA LEU A 112 -5.16 31.88 -23.58
C LEU A 112 -3.97 32.45 -22.79
N VAL A 113 -3.18 33.38 -23.37
CA VAL A 113 -2.01 33.96 -22.68
C VAL A 113 -2.43 34.98 -21.60
N CYS A 114 -3.56 35.68 -21.77
CA CYS A 114 -4.11 36.57 -20.74
C CYS A 114 -4.75 35.80 -19.58
N PHE A 115 -5.37 34.63 -19.84
CA PHE A 115 -5.96 33.82 -18.78
C PHE A 115 -4.92 33.19 -17.85
N PHE A 116 -3.77 32.73 -18.38
CA PHE A 116 -2.72 32.14 -17.56
C PHE A 116 -1.77 33.17 -16.92
N GLY A 117 -1.55 34.33 -17.55
CA GLY A 117 -0.75 35.42 -16.96
C GLY A 117 -1.37 36.06 -15.71
N ALA A 118 -2.70 36.06 -15.60
CA ALA A 118 -3.43 36.58 -14.43
C ALA A 118 -3.49 35.58 -13.26
N LEU A 119 -3.27 34.28 -13.50
CA LEU A 119 -3.26 33.27 -12.45
C LEU A 119 -1.91 33.13 -11.74
N TRP A 120 -0.83 33.72 -12.26
CA TRP A 120 0.46 33.71 -11.56
C TRP A 120 0.53 34.87 -10.55
N PRO A 121 0.60 34.58 -9.24
CA PRO A 121 0.34 35.59 -8.23
C PRO A 121 1.52 36.56 -8.07
N ARG A 122 1.41 37.76 -8.66
CA ARG A 122 2.14 38.94 -8.16
C ARG A 122 1.31 39.58 -7.05
N GLY A 123 1.52 39.12 -5.81
CA GLY A 123 0.93 39.72 -4.60
C GLY A 123 0.23 38.73 -3.67
N PHE A 124 -0.05 39.17 -2.45
CA PHE A 124 -0.64 38.38 -1.37
C PHE A 124 -2.03 37.80 -1.73
N ALA A 125 -2.88 38.59 -2.40
CA ALA A 125 -4.22 38.17 -2.79
C ALA A 125 -4.24 37.01 -3.81
N GLY A 126 -3.27 36.97 -4.73
CA GLY A 126 -3.13 35.86 -5.68
C GLY A 126 -2.68 34.56 -4.99
N ARG A 127 -1.76 34.67 -4.02
CA ARG A 127 -1.29 33.51 -3.23
C ARG A 127 -2.43 32.88 -2.41
N LEU A 128 -3.28 33.69 -1.80
CA LEU A 128 -4.46 33.20 -1.07
C LEU A 128 -5.46 32.48 -1.98
N SER A 129 -5.69 33.02 -3.18
CA SER A 129 -6.61 32.42 -4.16
C SER A 129 -6.11 31.04 -4.62
N PHE A 130 -4.82 30.94 -4.95
CA PHE A 130 -4.21 29.66 -5.34
C PHE A 130 -4.20 28.64 -4.20
N GLY A 131 -3.84 29.08 -2.98
CA GLY A 131 -3.91 28.23 -1.78
C GLY A 131 -5.32 27.69 -1.53
N GLY A 132 -6.35 28.52 -1.75
CA GLY A 132 -7.74 28.11 -1.71
C GLY A 132 -8.04 27.01 -2.74
N LEU A 133 -7.69 27.20 -4.02
CA LEU A 133 -7.93 26.19 -5.05
C LEU A 133 -7.27 24.84 -4.73
N LEU A 134 -6.03 24.85 -4.23
CA LEU A 134 -5.34 23.61 -3.81
C LEU A 134 -6.04 22.93 -2.63
N LEU A 135 -6.41 23.70 -1.61
CA LEU A 135 -7.10 23.16 -0.43
C LEU A 135 -8.48 22.60 -0.80
N GLY A 136 -9.25 23.34 -1.62
CA GLY A 136 -10.56 22.91 -2.10
C GLY A 136 -10.47 21.65 -2.97
N GLY A 137 -9.49 21.60 -3.88
CA GLY A 137 -9.20 20.40 -4.67
C GLY A 137 -8.83 19.20 -3.81
N ALA A 138 -7.98 19.38 -2.79
CA ALA A 138 -7.60 18.32 -1.86
C ALA A 138 -8.81 17.76 -1.09
N PHE A 139 -9.74 18.62 -0.63
CA PHE A 139 -10.97 18.18 0.02
C PHE A 139 -11.90 17.39 -0.91
N ILE A 140 -12.01 17.78 -2.18
CA ILE A 140 -12.79 17.03 -3.16
C ILE A 140 -12.17 15.65 -3.39
N VAL A 141 -10.86 15.56 -3.59
CA VAL A 141 -10.16 14.28 -3.79
C VAL A 141 -10.32 13.38 -2.58
N TYR A 142 -10.11 13.92 -1.37
CA TYR A 142 -10.32 13.20 -0.11
C TYR A 142 -11.76 12.70 0.01
N GLY A 143 -12.74 13.56 -0.25
CA GLY A 143 -14.15 13.22 -0.16
C GLY A 143 -14.59 12.16 -1.18
N VAL A 144 -14.07 12.21 -2.41
CA VAL A 144 -14.31 11.18 -3.44
C VAL A 144 -13.69 9.84 -3.02
N HIS A 145 -12.48 9.86 -2.47
CA HIS A 145 -11.82 8.66 -1.98
C HIS A 145 -12.61 8.01 -0.84
N GLU A 146 -13.03 8.78 0.16
CA GLU A 146 -13.84 8.29 1.28
C GLU A 146 -15.22 7.81 0.81
N HIS A 147 -15.82 8.47 -0.18
CA HIS A 147 -17.07 8.03 -0.80
C HIS A 147 -16.93 6.66 -1.48
N SER A 148 -15.80 6.40 -2.14
CA SER A 148 -15.50 5.10 -2.75
C SER A 148 -15.38 4.00 -1.69
N ILE A 149 -14.68 4.29 -0.58
CA ILE A 149 -14.50 3.34 0.53
C ILE A 149 -15.85 3.01 1.16
N ARG A 150 -16.70 4.02 1.38
CA ARG A 150 -18.07 3.83 1.89
C ARG A 150 -18.93 2.97 0.97
N GLY A 151 -18.72 3.04 -0.34
CA GLY A 151 -19.42 2.17 -1.29
C GLY A 151 -19.16 0.68 -1.04
N GLN A 152 -18.06 0.35 -0.36
CA GLN A 152 -17.63 -1.01 -0.07
C GLN A 152 -17.75 -1.38 1.42
N ALA A 153 -17.96 -0.44 2.34
CA ALA A 153 -17.94 -0.68 3.79
C ALA A 153 -19.26 -0.28 4.48
N LYS A 154 -19.84 -1.22 5.25
CA LYS A 154 -21.03 -0.99 6.08
C LYS A 154 -20.61 -0.61 7.50
N HIS A 155 -21.50 0.09 8.22
CA HIS A 155 -21.22 0.51 9.61
C HIS A 155 -21.03 -0.67 10.56
N GLU A 156 -21.84 -1.72 10.43
CA GLU A 156 -21.69 -2.94 11.19
C GLU A 156 -20.58 -3.80 10.57
N PRO A 157 -19.54 -4.18 11.33
CA PRO A 157 -18.47 -5.01 10.79
C PRO A 157 -18.98 -6.43 10.54
N GLN A 158 -18.50 -7.07 9.47
CA GLN A 158 -18.73 -8.50 9.26
C GLN A 158 -17.58 -9.33 9.81
N ARG A 159 -17.87 -10.47 10.43
CA ARG A 159 -16.84 -11.40 10.89
C ARG A 159 -16.43 -12.31 9.74
N ILE A 160 -15.13 -12.41 9.44
CA ILE A 160 -14.60 -13.22 8.34
C ILE A 160 -13.24 -13.84 8.71
N ASP A 161 -13.09 -15.13 8.41
CA ASP A 161 -11.83 -15.83 8.64
C ASP A 161 -10.77 -15.40 7.62
N CYS A 162 -9.52 -15.34 8.03
CA CYS A 162 -8.41 -14.91 7.18
C CYS A 162 -8.31 -15.73 5.89
N GLU A 163 -8.51 -17.05 5.95
CA GLU A 163 -8.51 -17.90 4.76
C GLU A 163 -9.65 -17.57 3.80
N THR A 164 -10.86 -17.33 4.32
CA THR A 164 -12.03 -16.95 3.53
C THR A 164 -11.81 -15.59 2.87
N LEU A 165 -11.28 -14.61 3.62
CA LEU A 165 -10.94 -13.29 3.09
C LEU A 165 -9.92 -13.38 1.96
N LEU A 166 -8.86 -14.19 2.10
CA LEU A 166 -7.84 -14.35 1.07
C LEU A 166 -8.38 -15.01 -0.21
N LYS A 167 -9.34 -15.93 -0.09
CA LYS A 167 -9.92 -16.66 -1.23
C LYS A 167 -11.04 -15.90 -1.93
N GLN A 168 -11.91 -15.25 -1.17
CA GLN A 168 -13.18 -14.68 -1.66
C GLN A 168 -13.18 -13.15 -1.63
N GLY A 169 -12.20 -12.53 -0.97
CA GLY A 169 -12.22 -11.11 -0.67
C GLY A 169 -13.23 -10.75 0.43
N PRO A 170 -13.39 -9.45 0.72
CA PRO A 170 -14.29 -8.97 1.77
C PRO A 170 -15.78 -8.99 1.36
N GLY A 171 -16.16 -9.60 0.24
CA GLY A 171 -17.56 -9.64 -0.20
C GLY A 171 -18.17 -8.25 -0.37
N ASP A 172 -19.31 -7.99 0.27
CA ASP A 172 -20.05 -6.72 0.19
C ASP A 172 -19.79 -5.75 1.36
N ASN A 173 -18.82 -6.08 2.23
CA ASN A 173 -18.48 -5.28 3.39
C ASN A 173 -16.98 -5.32 3.73
N ALA A 174 -16.26 -4.27 3.34
CA ALA A 174 -14.85 -4.09 3.65
C ALA A 174 -14.56 -3.79 5.13
N HIS A 175 -15.57 -3.44 5.94
CA HIS A 175 -15.42 -3.31 7.38
C HIS A 175 -15.58 -4.68 8.04
N ILE A 176 -14.49 -5.22 8.58
CA ILE A 176 -14.42 -6.61 9.02
C ILE A 176 -13.87 -6.77 10.43
N ILE A 177 -14.22 -7.90 11.03
CA ILE A 177 -13.52 -8.53 12.16
C ILE A 177 -12.83 -9.77 11.60
N LEU A 178 -11.50 -9.70 11.48
CA LEU A 178 -10.66 -10.77 10.97
C LEU A 178 -10.40 -11.81 12.07
N THR A 179 -10.75 -13.06 11.78
CA THR A 179 -10.51 -14.23 12.64
C THR A 179 -9.51 -15.21 12.04
N ASP A 180 -9.06 -16.19 12.84
CA ASP A 180 -8.19 -17.29 12.41
C ASP A 180 -6.94 -16.85 11.66
N HIS A 181 -6.32 -15.80 12.18
CA HIS A 181 -5.13 -15.19 11.62
C HIS A 181 -3.91 -15.44 12.52
N VAL A 182 -2.72 -15.28 11.93
CA VAL A 182 -1.45 -15.28 12.65
C VAL A 182 -0.62 -14.11 12.14
N LEU A 183 -0.23 -13.24 13.07
CA LEU A 183 0.71 -12.15 12.82
C LEU A 183 2.14 -12.71 12.76
N LEU A 184 2.90 -12.35 11.73
CA LEU A 184 4.28 -12.81 11.60
C LEU A 184 5.25 -11.89 12.36
N PRO A 185 6.24 -12.44 13.09
CA PRO A 185 7.06 -11.69 14.06
C PRO A 185 7.95 -10.61 13.44
N ARG A 186 8.19 -10.67 12.13
CA ARG A 186 9.01 -9.66 11.43
C ARG A 186 8.08 -8.64 10.79
N TYR A 187 7.81 -7.58 11.51
CA TYR A 187 7.03 -6.43 11.05
C TYR A 187 7.94 -5.25 10.68
N ILE A 188 7.35 -4.27 10.00
CA ILE A 188 8.00 -3.02 9.64
C ILE A 188 7.32 -1.90 10.42
N TYR A 189 8.08 -0.90 10.85
CA TYR A 189 7.53 0.29 11.51
C TYR A 189 8.15 1.54 10.91
N GLN A 190 7.45 2.66 11.07
CA GLN A 190 7.96 3.98 10.74
C GLN A 190 8.20 4.73 12.03
N GLU A 191 9.40 5.31 12.16
CA GLU A 191 9.78 6.11 13.31
C GLU A 191 10.09 7.54 12.88
N SER A 192 9.54 8.49 13.63
CA SER A 192 9.71 9.92 13.44
C SER A 192 9.88 10.58 14.81
N LEU A 193 10.97 11.32 14.98
CA LEU A 193 11.30 12.00 16.24
C LEU A 193 11.32 11.07 17.47
N GLY A 194 11.73 9.81 17.30
CA GLY A 194 11.82 8.83 18.40
C GLY A 194 10.49 8.16 18.76
N ARG A 195 9.42 8.36 17.96
CA ARG A 195 8.11 7.75 18.15
C ARG A 195 7.70 6.98 16.90
N TRP A 196 7.00 5.87 17.07
CA TRP A 196 6.42 5.18 15.94
C TRP A 196 5.19 5.94 15.40
N GLU A 197 5.15 6.12 14.08
CA GLU A 197 4.00 6.69 13.35
C GLU A 197 3.06 5.59 12.83
N GLY A 198 3.51 4.33 12.87
CA GLY A 198 2.71 3.18 12.51
C GLY A 198 3.56 1.92 12.30
N ALA A 199 2.88 0.78 12.28
CA ALA A 199 3.47 -0.52 11.99
C ALA A 199 2.70 -1.28 10.89
N TRP A 200 3.40 -2.14 10.17
CA TRP A 200 2.88 -3.01 9.13
C TRP A 200 3.34 -4.43 9.39
N VAL A 201 2.37 -5.31 9.67
CA VAL A 201 2.62 -6.69 10.06
C VAL A 201 2.06 -7.62 8.98
N PRO A 202 2.87 -8.53 8.43
CA PRO A 202 2.36 -9.58 7.55
C PRO A 202 1.43 -10.51 8.31
N VAL A 203 0.36 -10.91 7.63
CA VAL A 203 -0.64 -11.82 8.20
C VAL A 203 -0.84 -13.01 7.29
N ILE A 204 -0.93 -14.18 7.91
CA ILE A 204 -1.29 -15.43 7.24
C ILE A 204 -2.48 -16.06 7.96
N SER A 205 -3.20 -16.94 7.28
CA SER A 205 -4.23 -17.73 7.93
C SER A 205 -3.60 -18.78 8.86
N ARG A 206 -4.31 -19.14 9.93
CA ARG A 206 -3.92 -20.23 10.82
C ARG A 206 -3.79 -21.55 10.05
N GLN A 207 -4.62 -21.79 9.04
CA GLN A 207 -4.53 -22.97 8.17
C GLN A 207 -3.22 -22.99 7.37
N THR A 208 -2.82 -21.87 6.77
CA THR A 208 -1.54 -21.75 6.04
C THR A 208 -0.34 -22.07 6.96
N LEU A 209 -0.39 -21.62 8.22
CA LEU A 209 0.65 -21.95 9.19
C LEU A 209 0.68 -23.44 9.53
N ARG A 210 -0.49 -24.07 9.69
CA ARG A 210 -0.61 -25.52 9.97
C ARG A 210 -0.02 -26.34 8.84
N ASP A 211 -0.42 -26.03 7.60
CA ASP A 211 0.06 -26.72 6.40
C ASP A 211 1.57 -26.60 6.26
N TRP A 212 2.10 -25.38 6.42
CA TRP A 212 3.54 -25.12 6.39
C TRP A 212 4.30 -25.92 7.46
N THR A 213 3.78 -25.93 8.69
CA THR A 213 4.41 -26.64 9.80
C THR A 213 4.44 -28.15 9.56
N ALA A 214 3.34 -28.72 9.06
CA ALA A 214 3.27 -30.14 8.70
C ALA A 214 4.30 -30.47 7.60
N ILE A 215 4.36 -29.67 6.55
CA ILE A 215 5.32 -29.85 5.44
C ILE A 215 6.77 -29.77 5.94
N LYS A 216 7.11 -28.81 6.80
CA LYS A 216 8.46 -28.68 7.37
C LYS A 216 8.85 -29.86 8.27
N LEU A 217 7.87 -30.58 8.83
CA LEU A 217 8.07 -31.80 9.60
C LEU A 217 8.03 -33.08 8.76
N GLY A 218 7.86 -32.97 7.43
CA GLY A 218 7.74 -34.13 6.54
C GLY A 218 6.42 -34.89 6.74
N LYS A 219 5.36 -34.20 7.17
CA LYS A 219 4.01 -34.72 7.41
C LYS A 219 3.03 -34.15 6.40
N GLN A 220 1.91 -34.84 6.20
CA GLN A 220 0.81 -34.28 5.41
C GLN A 220 0.05 -33.22 6.21
N PRO A 221 -0.52 -32.18 5.57
CA PRO A 221 -1.34 -31.18 6.26
C PRO A 221 -2.47 -31.76 7.12
N ALA A 222 -3.14 -32.82 6.65
CA ALA A 222 -4.19 -33.52 7.39
C ALA A 222 -3.71 -34.18 8.70
N GLU A 223 -2.40 -34.45 8.82
CA GLU A 223 -1.79 -35.08 10.00
C GLU A 223 -1.37 -34.05 11.06
N PHE A 224 -1.56 -32.75 10.84
CA PHE A 224 -1.08 -31.69 11.74
C PHE A 224 -1.51 -31.90 13.19
N ASP A 225 -2.77 -32.30 13.42
CA ASP A 225 -3.29 -32.50 14.77
C ASP A 225 -2.70 -33.70 15.50
N THR A 226 -2.06 -34.63 14.79
CA THR A 226 -1.36 -35.79 15.37
C THR A 226 0.09 -35.49 15.78
N ILE A 227 0.64 -34.35 15.33
CA ILE A 227 2.02 -33.96 15.62
C ILE A 227 2.13 -33.56 17.10
N PRO A 228 3.09 -34.06 17.89
CA PRO A 228 3.28 -33.61 19.27
C PRO A 228 3.52 -32.09 19.39
N LEU A 229 2.92 -31.43 20.39
CA LEU A 229 2.99 -29.96 20.55
C LEU A 229 4.43 -29.41 20.55
N HIS A 230 5.34 -30.07 21.28
CA HIS A 230 6.74 -29.66 21.39
C HIS A 230 7.50 -29.71 20.05
N GLU A 231 7.07 -30.55 19.10
CA GLU A 231 7.64 -30.56 17.74
C GLU A 231 7.12 -29.38 16.93
N ARG A 232 5.83 -29.05 17.07
CA ARG A 232 5.23 -27.87 16.44
C ARG A 232 5.95 -26.60 16.91
N GLU A 233 6.10 -26.42 18.22
CA GLU A 233 6.78 -25.27 18.83
C GLU A 233 8.23 -25.11 18.36
N ARG A 234 8.96 -26.23 18.23
CA ARG A 234 10.36 -26.23 17.73
C ARG A 234 10.48 -25.68 16.31
N VAL A 235 9.49 -25.96 15.46
CA VAL A 235 9.46 -25.47 14.07
C VAL A 235 8.95 -24.04 14.00
N LEU A 236 7.92 -23.71 14.79
CA LEU A 236 7.38 -22.35 14.89
C LEU A 236 8.43 -21.35 15.41
N GLY A 237 9.32 -21.76 16.32
CA GLY A 237 10.44 -20.92 16.75
C GLY A 237 11.49 -20.62 15.68
N LYS A 238 11.43 -21.29 14.52
CA LYS A 238 12.30 -21.06 13.35
C LYS A 238 11.56 -20.38 12.21
N LEU A 239 10.35 -19.88 12.46
CA LEU A 239 9.52 -19.30 11.43
C LEU A 239 10.16 -18.02 10.88
N ASP A 240 10.47 -18.01 9.58
CA ASP A 240 10.90 -16.81 8.87
C ASP A 240 9.77 -16.35 7.94
N THR A 241 9.43 -15.07 7.99
CA THR A 241 8.54 -14.40 7.02
C THR A 241 8.87 -14.70 5.56
N ARG A 242 10.13 -14.99 5.22
CA ARG A 242 10.56 -15.32 3.85
C ARG A 242 10.07 -16.67 3.34
N ASP A 243 9.64 -17.56 4.25
CA ASP A 243 9.05 -18.83 3.89
C ASP A 243 7.65 -18.67 3.28
N PHE A 244 7.01 -17.51 3.46
CA PHE A 244 5.62 -17.26 3.05
C PHE A 244 5.53 -16.29 1.86
N VAL A 245 4.53 -16.53 1.02
CA VAL A 245 4.05 -15.52 0.06
C VAL A 245 2.97 -14.73 0.79
N ILE A 246 3.29 -13.48 1.15
CA ILE A 246 2.37 -12.65 1.93
C ILE A 246 1.25 -12.18 1.01
N GLN A 247 0.01 -12.46 1.38
CA GLN A 247 -1.18 -12.00 0.66
C GLN A 247 -1.95 -10.93 1.45
N MET A 248 -1.62 -10.73 2.72
CA MET A 248 -2.27 -9.76 3.58
C MET A 248 -1.27 -9.06 4.50
N ILE A 249 -1.44 -7.76 4.66
CA ILE A 249 -0.69 -6.93 5.61
C ILE A 249 -1.70 -6.18 6.45
N VAL A 250 -1.46 -6.11 7.75
CA VAL A 250 -2.24 -5.27 8.68
C VAL A 250 -1.42 -4.03 9.01
N SER A 251 -2.03 -2.86 8.82
CA SER A 251 -1.49 -1.57 9.20
C SER A 251 -2.08 -1.15 10.56
N PHE A 252 -1.18 -0.80 11.47
CA PHE A 252 -1.50 -0.29 12.80
C PHE A 252 -1.07 1.18 12.87
N PRO A 253 -1.92 2.13 12.47
CA PRO A 253 -1.58 3.55 12.44
C PRO A 253 -1.39 4.16 13.83
N ASN A 254 -1.92 3.50 14.87
CA ASN A 254 -1.82 3.94 16.26
C ASN A 254 -0.72 3.23 17.05
N ALA A 255 0.08 2.37 16.41
CA ALA A 255 1.21 1.70 17.06
C ALA A 255 2.31 2.71 17.36
N ASP A 256 2.35 3.20 18.60
CA ASP A 256 3.28 4.25 19.02
C ASP A 256 4.55 3.75 19.72
N ARG A 257 4.56 2.45 20.06
CA ARG A 257 5.68 1.73 20.70
C ARG A 257 5.55 0.22 20.53
N GLU A 258 6.64 -0.49 20.78
CA GLU A 258 6.70 -1.96 20.71
C GLU A 258 5.69 -2.66 21.64
N ALA A 259 5.45 -2.11 22.84
CA ALA A 259 4.47 -2.69 23.78
C ALA A 259 3.04 -2.76 23.23
N TYR A 260 2.68 -1.89 22.27
CA TYR A 260 1.40 -2.01 21.58
C TYR A 260 1.35 -3.25 20.70
N MET A 261 2.47 -3.60 20.05
CA MET A 261 2.55 -4.81 19.25
C MET A 261 2.39 -6.06 20.11
N ASP A 262 3.06 -6.12 21.26
CA ASP A 262 2.94 -7.26 22.19
C ASP A 262 1.48 -7.54 22.55
N GLN A 263 0.69 -6.48 22.84
CA GLN A 263 -0.74 -6.62 23.11
C GLN A 263 -1.53 -7.15 21.91
N ILE A 264 -1.17 -6.72 20.70
CA ILE A 264 -1.87 -7.09 19.47
C ILE A 264 -1.54 -8.52 19.03
N TYR A 265 -0.32 -9.03 19.29
CA TYR A 265 0.04 -10.42 19.01
C TYR A 265 -0.79 -11.44 19.79
N ASP A 266 -1.33 -11.03 20.94
CA ASP A 266 -2.20 -11.87 21.77
C ASP A 266 -3.69 -11.77 21.38
N SER A 267 -4.05 -10.95 20.38
CA SER A 267 -5.44 -10.79 19.96
C SER A 267 -5.89 -11.89 19.00
N ASP A 268 -7.00 -12.56 19.32
CA ASP A 268 -7.65 -13.52 18.41
C ASP A 268 -8.44 -12.85 17.28
N GLU A 269 -8.71 -11.55 17.41
CA GLU A 269 -9.51 -10.77 16.46
C GLU A 269 -8.81 -9.46 16.07
N LEU A 270 -8.89 -9.08 14.79
CA LEU A 270 -8.46 -7.77 14.32
C LEU A 270 -9.61 -7.05 13.66
N HIS A 271 -9.89 -5.83 14.14
CA HIS A 271 -11.03 -5.04 13.71
C HIS A 271 -10.54 -3.94 12.79
N GLY A 272 -11.11 -3.79 11.59
CA GLY A 272 -10.65 -2.75 10.67
C GLY A 272 -11.33 -2.74 9.32
N THR A 273 -10.81 -1.89 8.44
CA THR A 273 -11.29 -1.78 7.05
C THR A 273 -10.25 -2.35 6.08
N VAL A 274 -10.68 -3.22 5.17
CA VAL A 274 -9.84 -3.82 4.12
C VAL A 274 -9.80 -2.93 2.88
N PHE A 275 -8.61 -2.78 2.30
CA PHE A 275 -8.36 -2.05 1.06
C PHE A 275 -7.75 -2.98 0.00
N VAL A 276 -8.07 -2.71 -1.27
CA VAL A 276 -7.60 -3.44 -2.45
C VAL A 276 -6.79 -2.49 -3.34
N ASP A 277 -5.61 -2.96 -3.77
CA ASP A 277 -4.73 -2.46 -4.83
C ASP A 277 -4.21 -1.01 -4.75
N ASP A 278 -5.07 0.00 -4.65
CA ASP A 278 -4.64 1.40 -4.77
C ASP A 278 -4.09 1.98 -3.46
N TRP A 279 -4.42 1.41 -2.30
CA TRP A 279 -4.02 2.03 -1.03
C TRP A 279 -2.53 1.83 -0.69
N LEU A 280 -1.90 0.79 -1.25
CA LEU A 280 -0.43 0.69 -1.21
C LEU A 280 0.24 1.89 -1.89
N MET A 281 -0.42 2.57 -2.85
CA MET A 281 0.06 3.84 -3.42
C MET A 281 0.03 5.00 -2.40
N GLY A 282 -0.80 4.90 -1.36
CA GLY A 282 -0.85 5.86 -0.26
C GLY A 282 0.35 5.74 0.68
N LEU A 283 1.07 4.62 0.64
CA LEU A 283 2.35 4.49 1.33
C LEU A 283 3.40 5.35 0.64
N ASP A 284 4.22 6.03 1.43
CA ASP A 284 5.34 6.79 0.90
C ASP A 284 6.33 5.86 0.15
N GLY A 285 7.07 6.42 -0.80
CA GLY A 285 8.01 5.62 -1.59
C GLY A 285 9.12 4.94 -0.76
N LYS A 286 9.40 5.40 0.46
CA LYS A 286 10.35 4.74 1.36
C LYS A 286 9.71 3.51 2.03
N GLN A 287 8.47 3.60 2.50
CA GLN A 287 7.69 2.50 3.07
C GLN A 287 7.54 1.37 2.06
N GLN A 288 7.15 1.69 0.82
CA GLN A 288 7.04 0.69 -0.24
C GLN A 288 8.38 0.00 -0.52
N ARG A 289 9.49 0.75 -0.57
CA ARG A 289 10.83 0.16 -0.73
C ARG A 289 11.20 -0.74 0.44
N LEU A 290 10.88 -0.33 1.66
CA LEU A 290 11.16 -1.10 2.86
C LEU A 290 10.37 -2.41 2.87
N LEU A 291 9.06 -2.37 2.58
CA LEU A 291 8.21 -3.54 2.43
C LEU A 291 8.73 -4.50 1.34
N ARG A 292 9.06 -3.98 0.15
CA ARG A 292 9.61 -4.79 -0.96
C ARG A 292 10.96 -5.41 -0.62
N SER A 293 11.81 -4.69 0.11
CA SER A 293 13.12 -5.21 0.54
C SER A 293 13.01 -6.29 1.61
N THR A 294 12.02 -6.17 2.51
CA THR A 294 11.80 -7.12 3.60
C THR A 294 11.08 -8.38 3.10
N TYR A 295 10.14 -8.23 2.17
CA TYR A 295 9.32 -9.33 1.62
C TYR A 295 9.48 -9.45 0.09
N PRO A 296 10.65 -9.86 -0.42
CA PRO A 296 10.94 -9.84 -1.85
C PRO A 296 10.10 -10.83 -2.68
N ARG A 297 9.50 -11.85 -2.05
CA ARG A 297 8.64 -12.84 -2.73
C ARG A 297 7.17 -12.39 -2.86
N THR A 298 6.82 -11.24 -2.28
CA THR A 298 5.44 -10.78 -2.19
C THR A 298 5.08 -9.92 -3.39
N ASP A 299 4.00 -10.29 -4.08
CA ASP A 299 3.40 -9.47 -5.12
C ASP A 299 2.44 -8.46 -4.49
N PHE A 300 2.95 -7.26 -4.19
CA PHE A 300 2.19 -6.18 -3.56
C PHE A 300 1.02 -5.66 -4.40
N SER A 301 0.89 -6.06 -5.67
CA SER A 301 -0.31 -5.75 -6.47
C SER A 301 -1.50 -6.66 -6.17
N LYS A 302 -1.32 -7.66 -5.29
CA LYS A 302 -2.34 -8.63 -4.89
C LYS A 302 -2.49 -8.73 -3.37
N VAL A 303 -1.87 -7.80 -2.64
CA VAL A 303 -1.85 -7.82 -1.18
C VAL A 303 -3.06 -7.05 -0.65
N TRP A 304 -3.86 -7.72 0.16
CA TRP A 304 -4.89 -7.10 0.95
C TRP A 304 -4.27 -6.28 2.07
N LEU A 305 -4.77 -5.07 2.28
CA LEU A 305 -4.31 -4.20 3.36
C LEU A 305 -5.45 -3.93 4.32
N LEU A 306 -5.36 -4.47 5.54
CA LEU A 306 -6.32 -4.21 6.62
C LEU A 306 -5.78 -3.08 7.49
N VAL A 307 -6.56 -2.02 7.67
CA VAL A 307 -6.21 -0.92 8.59
C VAL A 307 -6.94 -1.12 9.89
N GLU A 308 -6.20 -1.45 10.94
CA GLU A 308 -6.75 -1.68 12.28
C GLU A 308 -7.40 -0.40 12.83
N GLY A 309 -8.53 -0.57 13.52
CA GLY A 309 -9.26 0.50 14.20
C GLY A 309 -9.99 1.47 13.28
N ARG A 310 -9.84 1.35 11.94
CA ARG A 310 -10.55 2.22 10.99
C ARG A 310 -11.99 1.76 10.83
N THR A 311 -12.92 2.63 11.22
CA THR A 311 -14.35 2.50 10.92
C THR A 311 -14.73 3.36 9.71
N PRO A 312 -15.72 2.95 8.90
CA PRO A 312 -16.19 3.76 7.79
C PRO A 312 -16.83 5.04 8.31
N GLN A 313 -16.39 6.19 7.78
CA GLN A 313 -16.98 7.46 8.19
C GLN A 313 -18.43 7.56 7.74
N SER A 314 -19.24 8.29 8.52
CA SER A 314 -20.64 8.53 8.17
C SER A 314 -20.75 9.29 6.85
N ALA A 315 -21.84 9.06 6.12
CA ALA A 315 -22.10 9.71 4.84
C ALA A 315 -22.02 11.25 4.90
N GLY A 316 -22.29 11.84 6.06
CA GLY A 316 -22.22 13.28 6.28
C GLY A 316 -20.81 13.85 6.08
N HIS A 317 -19.77 13.16 6.56
CA HIS A 317 -18.39 13.67 6.47
C HIS A 317 -17.89 13.71 5.03
N ALA A 318 -18.03 12.62 4.27
CA ALA A 318 -17.59 12.58 2.88
C ALA A 318 -18.32 13.62 2.03
N ASN A 319 -19.65 13.72 2.17
CA ASN A 319 -20.44 14.72 1.45
C ASN A 319 -20.06 16.15 1.84
N LEU A 320 -19.80 16.40 3.13
CA LEU A 320 -19.37 17.71 3.62
C LEU A 320 -18.00 18.10 3.05
N SER A 321 -17.05 17.15 2.96
CA SER A 321 -15.74 17.41 2.33
C SER A 321 -15.86 17.73 0.85
N ILE A 322 -16.66 16.98 0.09
CA ILE A 322 -16.88 17.25 -1.34
C ILE A 322 -17.56 18.60 -1.54
N LEU A 323 -18.67 18.86 -0.84
CA LEU A 323 -19.43 20.11 -0.99
C LEU A 323 -18.65 21.32 -0.48
N GLY A 324 -17.95 21.18 0.64
CA GLY A 324 -17.09 22.22 1.20
C GLY A 324 -15.91 22.55 0.27
N GLY A 325 -15.25 21.53 -0.27
CA GLY A 325 -14.19 21.70 -1.26
C GLY A 325 -14.69 22.38 -2.55
N ALA A 326 -15.85 21.94 -3.07
CA ALA A 326 -16.47 22.54 -4.24
C ALA A 326 -16.89 24.00 -4.02
N ALA A 327 -17.52 24.31 -2.88
CA ALA A 327 -17.89 25.68 -2.51
C ALA A 327 -16.66 26.59 -2.43
N LEU A 328 -15.54 26.09 -1.89
CA LEU A 328 -14.31 26.86 -1.78
C LEU A 328 -13.68 27.13 -3.15
N VAL A 329 -13.64 26.13 -4.04
CA VAL A 329 -13.17 26.31 -5.42
C VAL A 329 -14.05 27.31 -6.18
N LEU A 330 -15.38 27.15 -6.13
CA LEU A 330 -16.32 28.04 -6.80
C LEU A 330 -16.26 29.47 -6.24
N GLY A 331 -16.07 29.62 -4.91
CA GLY A 331 -15.90 30.92 -4.26
C GLY A 331 -14.66 31.65 -4.76
N VAL A 332 -13.52 30.95 -4.87
CA VAL A 332 -12.28 31.54 -5.41
C VAL A 332 -12.47 31.95 -6.88
N LEU A 333 -13.05 31.09 -7.70
CA LEU A 333 -13.32 31.38 -9.11
C LEU A 333 -14.30 32.55 -9.27
N GLY A 334 -15.33 32.63 -8.43
CA GLY A 334 -16.30 33.73 -8.41
C GLY A 334 -15.67 35.07 -8.09
N VAL A 335 -14.81 35.14 -7.06
CA VAL A 335 -14.09 36.37 -6.70
C VAL A 335 -13.10 36.77 -7.80
N ALA A 336 -12.39 35.82 -8.40
CA ALA A 336 -11.49 36.09 -9.52
C ALA A 336 -12.26 36.63 -10.74
N GLY A 337 -13.38 36.02 -11.08
CA GLY A 337 -14.27 36.47 -12.15
C GLY A 337 -14.83 37.87 -11.90
N TRP A 338 -15.29 38.16 -10.68
CA TRP A 338 -15.76 39.49 -10.28
C TRP A 338 -14.65 40.55 -10.48
N ARG A 339 -13.43 40.27 -10.01
CA ARG A 339 -12.31 41.22 -10.14
C ARG A 339 -11.96 41.48 -11.60
N ALA A 340 -11.96 40.44 -12.44
CA ALA A 340 -11.73 40.59 -13.87
C ALA A 340 -12.80 41.46 -14.53
N MET A 341 -14.08 41.32 -14.12
CA MET A 341 -15.17 42.19 -14.60
C MET A 341 -14.99 43.64 -14.16
N GLN A 342 -14.58 43.90 -12.92
CA GLN A 342 -14.31 45.27 -12.45
C GLN A 342 -13.16 45.94 -13.20
N GLN A 343 -12.09 45.19 -13.53
CA GLN A 343 -10.98 45.71 -14.31
C GLN A 343 -11.35 45.98 -15.77
N ALA A 344 -12.33 45.27 -16.33
CA ALA A 344 -12.79 45.50 -17.69
C ALA A 344 -13.75 46.69 -17.81
N ALA A 345 -14.37 47.11 -16.69
CA ALA A 345 -15.36 48.19 -16.66
C ALA A 345 -14.77 49.57 -16.36
N GLY A 346 -13.51 49.65 -15.92
CA GLY A 346 -12.79 50.91 -15.64
C GLY A 346 -11.72 51.19 -16.68
#